data_AF-A0A6A4UT62-F1
#
_entry.id   AF-A0A6A4UT62-F1
#
_cell.length_a   1.000
_cell.length_b   1.000
_cell.length_c   1.000
_cell.angle_alpha   90.00
_cell.angle_beta   90.00
_cell.angle_gamma   90.00
#
_symmetry.space_group_name_H-M   'P 1'
#
loop_
_entity.id
_entity.type
_entity.pdbx_description
1 polymer ?
#
loop_
_entity_poly.entity_id
_entity_poly.type
_entity_poly.pdbx_seq_one_letter_code
_entity_poly.pdbx_strand_id
1 'polypeptide(L)'
;MKNVFNKIKVIVFISSLLIANGYAQETHKIKGTIGNEKMGKDKIVICVLRTKACMQVKIDTSMTVKYHGKDTKLTDLPFGLYLEADIMDNKANGKVVKNISVVETKTVICFTELKKEQENKLSDVLRKTKGVNDFEIHSESGQVYIEYTPQIIAYKDLESAIKKEGFELE
;
A
#
# COMPACT_ATOMS: atom_id res chain seq x y z
N MET A 1 10.79 -21.30 64.86
CA MET A 1 11.47 -20.68 63.70
C MET A 1 10.60 -20.87 62.46
N LYS A 2 10.27 -19.76 61.82
CA LYS A 2 9.92 -19.54 60.39
C LYS A 2 9.24 -20.70 59.62
N ASN A 3 8.01 -20.46 59.13
CA ASN A 3 7.73 -20.29 57.70
C ASN A 3 6.21 -20.09 57.50
N VAL A 4 5.74 -18.85 57.39
CA VAL A 4 5.54 -18.06 56.16
C VAL A 4 4.22 -18.43 55.47
N PHE A 5 3.25 -17.54 55.71
CA PHE A 5 2.03 -17.29 54.95
C PHE A 5 2.17 -17.55 53.45
N ASN A 6 1.30 -18.40 52.90
CA ASN A 6 1.11 -18.44 51.45
C ASN A 6 -0.22 -17.74 51.10
N LYS A 7 -0.09 -16.48 50.66
CA LYS A 7 -1.17 -15.67 50.10
C LYS A 7 -1.48 -16.23 48.71
N ILE A 8 -2.63 -16.88 48.56
CA ILE A 8 -3.18 -17.22 47.23
C ILE A 8 -3.60 -15.90 46.58
N LYS A 9 -2.73 -15.36 45.72
CA LYS A 9 -3.07 -14.27 44.81
C LYS A 9 -3.95 -14.86 43.71
N VAL A 10 -5.24 -14.55 43.76
CA VAL A 10 -6.16 -14.75 42.64
C VAL A 10 -5.69 -13.88 41.48
N ILE A 11 -4.99 -14.50 40.53
CA ILE A 11 -4.71 -13.86 39.24
C ILE A 11 -5.98 -14.01 38.43
N VAL A 12 -6.77 -12.94 38.38
CA VAL A 12 -7.86 -12.80 37.42
C VAL A 12 -7.22 -12.77 36.05
N PHE A 13 -7.31 -13.89 35.34
CA PHE A 13 -6.94 -13.99 33.93
C PHE A 13 -8.01 -13.23 33.15
N ILE A 14 -7.85 -11.91 33.06
CA ILE A 14 -8.66 -11.08 32.17
C ILE A 14 -8.29 -11.56 30.78
N SER A 15 -9.20 -12.31 30.17
CA SER A 15 -9.18 -12.68 28.78
C SER A 15 -9.08 -11.39 27.97
N SER A 16 -7.85 -11.03 27.58
CA SER A 16 -7.64 -10.17 26.43
C SER A 16 -8.14 -10.95 25.23
N LEU A 17 -9.43 -10.77 24.94
CA LEU A 17 -9.99 -10.95 23.62
C LEU A 17 -9.01 -10.29 22.65
N LEU A 18 -8.21 -11.12 21.98
CA LEU A 18 -7.53 -10.76 20.76
C LEU A 18 -8.65 -10.37 19.80
N ILE A 19 -8.94 -9.09 19.72
CA ILE A 19 -9.72 -8.53 18.62
C ILE A 19 -8.80 -8.69 17.41
N ALA A 20 -8.88 -9.87 16.79
CA ALA A 20 -8.40 -10.09 15.45
C ALA A 20 -9.26 -9.19 14.57
N ASN A 21 -8.81 -7.95 14.36
CA ASN A 21 -9.37 -7.11 13.32
C ASN A 21 -9.13 -7.83 12.00
N GLY A 22 -10.22 -8.41 11.50
CA GLY A 22 -10.28 -9.11 10.23
C GLY A 22 -10.02 -8.14 9.09
N TYR A 23 -8.75 -7.97 8.76
CA TYR A 23 -8.32 -7.79 7.39
C TYR A 23 -7.47 -9.00 7.06
N ALA A 24 -8.13 -10.14 6.87
CA ALA A 24 -7.56 -11.23 6.10
C ALA A 24 -7.47 -10.75 4.65
N GLN A 25 -6.49 -9.90 4.36
CA GLN A 25 -5.93 -9.84 3.02
C GLN A 25 -5.57 -11.29 2.71
N GLU A 26 -6.14 -11.86 1.64
CA GLU A 26 -5.78 -13.21 1.21
C GLU A 26 -4.26 -13.30 1.29
N THR A 27 -3.73 -14.20 2.13
CA THR A 27 -2.33 -14.20 2.60
C THR A 27 -1.30 -14.32 1.47
N HIS A 28 -1.77 -14.42 0.24
CA HIS A 28 -1.04 -14.58 -1.00
C HIS A 28 -1.22 -13.42 -1.97
N LYS A 29 -2.00 -12.36 -1.69
CA LYS A 29 -2.22 -11.24 -2.62
C LYS A 29 -1.92 -9.88 -1.99
N ILE A 30 -0.97 -9.16 -2.57
CA ILE A 30 -0.66 -7.77 -2.23
C ILE A 30 -1.30 -6.85 -3.26
N LYS A 31 -1.91 -5.77 -2.78
CA LYS A 31 -2.43 -4.67 -3.61
C LYS A 31 -1.71 -3.39 -3.23
N GLY A 32 -1.34 -2.57 -4.21
CA GLY A 32 -0.57 -1.36 -3.94
C GLY A 32 -0.03 -0.73 -5.20
N THR A 33 0.95 0.17 -5.03
CA THR A 33 1.64 0.85 -6.12
C THR A 33 3.12 0.51 -6.15
N ILE A 34 3.74 0.62 -7.33
CA ILE A 34 5.21 0.62 -7.45
C ILE A 34 5.77 1.77 -6.62
N GLY A 35 6.65 1.45 -5.66
CA GLY A 35 7.41 2.42 -4.86
C GLY A 35 8.54 3.09 -5.66
N ASN A 36 9.03 4.23 -5.17
CA ASN A 36 10.04 5.03 -5.85
C ASN A 36 11.48 4.54 -5.58
N GLU A 37 11.64 3.62 -4.62
CA GLU A 37 12.94 3.15 -4.17
C GLU A 37 13.56 2.23 -5.21
N LYS A 38 14.71 2.65 -5.75
CA LYS A 38 15.51 1.82 -6.65
C LYS A 38 16.08 0.64 -5.88
N MET A 39 15.63 -0.55 -6.24
CA MET A 39 16.18 -1.81 -5.75
C MET A 39 17.02 -2.47 -6.85
N GLY A 40 17.80 -3.50 -6.48
CA GLY A 40 18.55 -4.30 -7.44
C GLY A 40 17.67 -4.89 -8.54
N LYS A 41 18.29 -5.45 -9.59
CA LYS A 41 17.58 -5.94 -10.79
C LYS A 41 16.57 -7.06 -10.52
N ASP A 42 16.64 -7.72 -9.36
CA ASP A 42 15.84 -8.87 -8.94
C ASP A 42 14.72 -8.50 -7.94
N LYS A 43 14.45 -7.21 -7.72
CA LYS A 43 13.48 -6.76 -6.72
C LYS A 43 12.66 -5.56 -7.20
N ILE A 44 11.45 -5.47 -6.68
CA ILE A 44 10.62 -4.25 -6.73
C ILE A 44 10.14 -3.91 -5.33
N VAL A 45 9.71 -2.66 -5.16
CA VAL A 45 9.03 -2.19 -3.95
C VAL A 45 7.56 -1.98 -4.26
N ILE A 46 6.69 -2.48 -3.40
CA ILE A 46 5.25 -2.28 -3.48
C ILE A 46 4.80 -1.50 -2.24
N CYS A 47 4.31 -0.29 -2.41
CA CYS A 47 3.66 0.46 -1.34
C CYS A 47 2.25 -0.08 -1.17
N VAL A 48 2.05 -0.83 -0.08
CA VAL A 48 0.89 -1.69 0.10
C VAL A 48 -0.30 -0.84 0.56
N LEU A 49 -1.43 -1.03 -0.09
CA LEU A 49 -2.69 -0.35 0.20
C LEU A 49 -3.12 -0.63 1.65
N ARG A 50 -3.49 0.43 2.37
CA ARG A 50 -3.98 0.47 3.77
C ARG A 50 -2.95 0.13 4.84
N THR A 51 -1.65 0.03 4.54
CA THR A 51 -0.66 -0.43 5.53
C THR A 51 0.48 0.54 5.82
N LYS A 52 0.53 1.72 5.20
CA LYS A 52 1.65 2.69 5.26
C LYS A 52 3.04 2.06 5.00
N ALA A 53 3.08 0.83 4.50
CA ALA A 53 4.28 0.04 4.41
C ALA A 53 4.62 -0.23 2.96
N CYS A 54 5.87 0.04 2.60
CA CYS A 54 6.42 -0.36 1.31
C CYS A 54 7.22 -1.66 1.49
N MET A 55 6.84 -2.68 0.74
CA MET A 55 7.36 -4.04 0.85
C MET A 55 8.27 -4.36 -0.32
N GLN A 56 9.49 -4.78 -0.01
CA GLN A 56 10.38 -5.34 -1.01
C GLN A 56 9.97 -6.77 -1.33
N VAL A 57 9.82 -7.07 -2.61
CA VAL A 57 9.52 -8.42 -3.09
C VAL A 57 10.52 -8.83 -4.16
N LYS A 58 10.96 -10.10 -4.11
CA LYS A 58 11.80 -10.67 -5.15
C LYS A 58 10.98 -10.98 -6.38
N ILE A 59 11.58 -10.78 -7.55
CA ILE A 59 10.97 -11.06 -8.84
C ILE A 59 11.87 -12.00 -9.65
N ASP A 60 11.24 -12.76 -10.54
CA ASP A 60 11.98 -13.35 -11.66
C ASP A 60 12.31 -12.24 -12.66
N THR A 61 13.60 -12.04 -12.95
CA THR A 61 14.06 -10.98 -13.86
C THR A 61 13.61 -11.16 -15.31
N SER A 62 13.11 -12.34 -15.68
CA SER A 62 12.50 -12.62 -16.97
C SER A 62 11.01 -12.28 -17.02
N MET A 63 10.37 -12.02 -15.87
CA MET A 63 8.95 -11.70 -15.79
C MET A 63 8.64 -10.36 -16.44
N THR A 64 7.55 -10.34 -17.22
CA THR A 64 7.02 -9.15 -17.86
C THR A 64 5.51 -9.06 -17.66
N VAL A 65 4.99 -7.84 -17.75
CA VAL A 65 3.56 -7.55 -17.76
C VAL A 65 3.21 -6.67 -18.93
N LYS A 66 1.95 -6.70 -19.35
CA LYS A 66 1.41 -5.73 -20.30
C LYS A 66 1.20 -4.39 -19.60
N TYR A 67 1.86 -3.36 -20.10
CA TYR A 67 1.67 -1.97 -19.70
C TYR A 67 1.58 -1.12 -20.98
N HIS A 68 0.50 -0.36 -21.16
CA HIS A 68 0.17 0.29 -22.44
C HIS A 68 0.22 -0.66 -23.65
N GLY A 69 -0.20 -1.91 -23.45
CA GLY A 69 -0.18 -2.97 -24.46
C GLY A 69 1.21 -3.53 -24.80
N LYS A 70 2.29 -3.08 -24.16
CA LYS A 70 3.67 -3.53 -24.40
C LYS A 70 4.17 -4.42 -23.26
N ASP A 71 4.94 -5.44 -23.61
CA ASP A 71 5.64 -6.26 -22.62
C ASP A 71 6.71 -5.39 -21.94
N THR A 72 6.57 -5.24 -20.62
CA THR A 72 7.39 -4.36 -19.80
C THR A 72 7.94 -5.16 -18.62
N LYS A 73 9.23 -5.01 -18.32
CA LYS A 73 9.83 -5.64 -17.14
C LYS A 73 9.30 -4.98 -15.89
N LEU A 74 9.19 -5.74 -14.81
CA LEU A 74 8.70 -5.22 -13.53
C LEU A 74 9.55 -4.08 -12.97
N THR A 75 10.86 -4.12 -13.20
CA THR A 75 11.81 -3.05 -12.80
C THR A 75 11.67 -1.76 -13.60
N ASP A 76 11.01 -1.83 -14.76
CA ASP A 76 10.83 -0.70 -15.68
C ASP A 76 9.44 -0.06 -15.53
N LEU A 77 8.61 -0.59 -14.62
CA LEU A 77 7.30 -0.03 -14.32
C LEU A 77 7.45 1.32 -13.59
N PRO A 78 6.63 2.32 -13.94
CA PRO A 78 6.72 3.64 -13.33
C PRO A 78 6.21 3.63 -11.89
N PHE A 79 6.81 4.51 -11.08
CA PHE A 79 6.33 4.86 -9.74
C PHE A 79 4.84 5.24 -9.76
N GLY A 80 4.11 4.83 -8.72
CA GLY A 80 2.68 5.14 -8.57
C GLY A 80 1.75 4.27 -9.42
N LEU A 81 2.28 3.36 -10.25
CA LEU A 81 1.46 2.41 -11.00
C LEU A 81 0.85 1.36 -10.07
N TYR A 82 -0.47 1.22 -10.11
CA TYR A 82 -1.18 0.23 -9.31
C TYR A 82 -1.00 -1.19 -9.86
N LEU A 83 -0.84 -2.12 -8.93
CA LEU A 83 -0.70 -3.53 -9.20
C LEU A 83 -1.39 -4.39 -8.14
N GLU A 84 -1.77 -5.59 -8.56
CA GLU A 84 -2.10 -6.71 -7.68
C GLU A 84 -1.09 -7.82 -7.91
N ALA A 85 -0.34 -8.20 -6.88
CA ALA A 85 0.70 -9.21 -6.95
C ALA A 85 0.34 -10.42 -6.09
N ASP A 86 0.37 -11.60 -6.70
CA ASP A 86 0.32 -12.86 -5.97
C ASP A 86 1.73 -13.17 -5.44
N ILE A 87 1.87 -13.25 -4.12
CA ILE A 87 3.12 -13.52 -3.42
C ILE A 87 3.12 -14.89 -2.77
N MET A 88 4.31 -15.50 -2.74
CA MET A 88 4.59 -16.71 -1.97
C MET A 88 5.70 -16.42 -0.97
N ASP A 89 5.50 -16.86 0.27
CA ASP A 89 6.54 -16.83 1.27
C ASP A 89 7.53 -17.98 1.04
N ASN A 90 8.77 -17.65 0.69
CA ASN A 90 9.85 -18.61 0.60
C ASN A 90 10.77 -18.42 1.82
N LYS A 91 10.70 -19.35 2.78
CA LYS A 91 11.45 -19.28 4.04
C LYS A 91 12.96 -19.01 3.87
N ALA A 92 13.56 -19.41 2.75
CA ALA A 92 14.98 -19.18 2.46
C ALA A 92 15.26 -17.86 1.73
N ASN A 93 14.27 -17.28 1.04
CA ASN A 93 14.45 -16.19 0.08
C ASN A 93 13.57 -14.96 0.32
N GLY A 94 12.72 -14.96 1.34
CA GLY A 94 11.71 -13.92 1.57
C GLY A 94 10.52 -14.07 0.62
N LYS A 95 9.72 -13.01 0.50
CA LYS A 95 8.53 -12.99 -0.36
C LYS A 95 8.91 -12.88 -1.84
N VAL A 96 8.35 -13.77 -2.65
CA VAL A 96 8.59 -13.84 -4.10
C VAL A 96 7.27 -13.62 -4.84
N VAL A 97 7.30 -12.79 -5.87
CA VAL A 97 6.17 -12.58 -6.79
C VAL A 97 6.01 -13.80 -7.69
N LYS A 98 4.81 -14.40 -7.69
CA LYS A 98 4.41 -15.46 -8.63
C LYS A 98 3.73 -14.91 -9.87
N ASN A 99 2.87 -13.94 -9.66
CA ASN A 99 2.07 -13.32 -10.70
C ASN A 99 1.80 -11.87 -10.33
N ILE A 100 1.61 -11.02 -11.33
CA ILE A 100 1.34 -9.61 -11.14
C ILE A 100 0.40 -9.11 -12.25
N SER A 101 -0.60 -8.35 -11.85
CA SER A 101 -1.52 -7.65 -12.74
C SER A 101 -1.37 -6.16 -12.54
N VAL A 102 -1.23 -5.42 -13.64
CA VAL A 102 -1.20 -3.96 -13.63
C VAL A 102 -2.60 -3.42 -13.86
N VAL A 103 -3.02 -2.43 -13.08
CA VAL A 103 -4.30 -1.74 -13.29
C VAL A 103 -4.04 -0.26 -13.49
N GLU A 104 -4.00 0.17 -14.76
CA GLU A 104 -3.57 1.51 -15.13
C GLU A 104 -4.53 2.62 -14.70
N THR A 105 -5.80 2.29 -14.43
CA THR A 105 -6.85 3.23 -14.01
C THR A 105 -6.89 3.46 -12.51
N LYS A 106 -5.92 2.95 -11.75
CA LYS A 106 -5.88 2.99 -10.30
C LYS A 106 -4.52 3.48 -9.82
N THR A 107 -4.49 4.11 -8.66
CA THR A 107 -3.25 4.44 -7.95
C THR A 107 -3.49 4.51 -6.44
N VAL A 108 -2.41 4.48 -5.68
CA VAL A 108 -2.34 4.74 -4.25
C VAL A 108 -1.24 5.76 -4.06
N ILE A 109 -1.59 6.89 -3.44
CA ILE A 109 -0.66 7.95 -3.09
C ILE A 109 -0.44 7.89 -1.58
N CYS A 110 0.83 7.81 -1.18
CA CYS A 110 1.26 7.87 0.22
C CYS A 110 1.60 9.31 0.60
N PHE A 111 1.17 9.71 1.80
CA PHE A 111 1.45 11.01 2.39
C PHE A 111 2.47 10.86 3.51
N THR A 112 3.42 11.80 3.61
CA THR A 112 4.34 11.89 4.75
C THR A 112 3.54 11.95 6.05
N GLU A 113 2.53 12.83 6.07
CA GLU A 113 1.54 12.98 7.12
C GLU A 113 0.18 13.31 6.49
N LEU A 114 -0.86 12.57 6.89
CA LEU A 114 -2.25 12.87 6.54
C LEU A 114 -3.08 12.79 7.82
N LYS A 115 -3.46 13.96 8.34
CA LYS A 115 -4.29 14.05 9.54
C LYS A 115 -5.75 13.94 9.18
N LYS A 116 -6.56 13.41 10.10
CA LYS A 116 -7.99 13.21 9.89
C LYS A 116 -8.74 14.50 9.56
N GLU A 117 -8.35 15.62 10.16
CA GLU A 117 -8.93 16.94 9.86
C GLU A 117 -8.68 17.43 8.42
N GLN A 118 -7.70 16.86 7.71
CA GLN A 118 -7.40 17.21 6.33
C GLN A 118 -8.21 16.40 5.30
N GLU A 119 -8.96 15.37 5.72
CA GLU A 119 -9.75 14.49 4.84
C GLU A 119 -10.75 15.26 3.98
N ASN A 120 -11.45 16.23 4.57
CA ASN A 120 -12.42 17.06 3.84
C ASN A 120 -11.74 17.89 2.75
N LYS A 121 -10.59 18.49 3.09
CA LYS A 121 -9.81 19.26 2.12
C LYS A 121 -9.32 18.36 0.98
N LEU A 122 -8.75 17.20 1.30
CA LEU A 122 -8.27 16.25 0.29
C LEU A 122 -9.42 15.77 -0.61
N SER A 123 -10.57 15.46 -0.01
CA SER A 123 -11.78 15.06 -0.74
C SER A 123 -12.23 16.14 -1.72
N ASP A 124 -12.24 17.40 -1.31
CA ASP A 124 -12.63 18.52 -2.18
C ASP A 124 -11.66 18.70 -3.36
N VAL A 125 -10.36 18.52 -3.12
CA VAL A 125 -9.33 18.58 -4.17
C VAL A 125 -9.55 17.46 -5.18
N LEU A 126 -9.72 16.23 -4.72
CA LEU A 126 -9.91 15.07 -5.58
C LEU A 126 -11.21 15.15 -6.39
N ARG A 127 -12.32 15.58 -5.77
CA ARG A 127 -13.61 15.78 -6.46
C ARG A 127 -13.55 16.84 -7.57
N LYS A 128 -12.75 17.89 -7.38
CA LYS A 128 -12.57 18.98 -8.37
C LYS A 128 -11.54 18.62 -9.43
N THR A 129 -10.72 17.60 -9.21
CA THR A 129 -9.65 17.22 -10.13
C THR A 129 -10.24 16.44 -11.31
N LYS A 130 -10.24 17.06 -12.48
CA LYS A 130 -10.75 16.44 -13.71
C LYS A 130 -10.00 15.14 -14.00
N GLY A 131 -10.75 14.06 -14.25
CA GLY A 131 -10.19 12.75 -14.55
C GLY A 131 -10.09 11.82 -13.35
N VAL A 132 -10.32 12.31 -12.12
CA VAL A 132 -10.60 11.46 -10.95
C VAL A 132 -12.05 10.97 -11.05
N ASN A 133 -12.24 9.66 -10.95
CA ASN A 133 -13.53 9.00 -11.04
C ASN A 133 -14.08 8.65 -9.65
N ASP A 134 -13.22 8.12 -8.78
CA ASP A 134 -13.56 7.75 -7.40
C ASP A 134 -12.30 7.75 -6.51
N PHE A 135 -12.46 7.79 -5.19
CA PHE A 135 -11.35 7.71 -4.24
C PHE A 135 -11.77 7.21 -2.85
N GLU A 136 -10.83 6.54 -2.18
CA GLU A 136 -10.95 6.15 -0.77
C GLU A 136 -9.78 6.73 0.02
N ILE A 137 -10.08 7.53 1.05
CA ILE A 137 -9.06 8.07 1.96
C ILE A 137 -8.85 7.09 3.12
N HIS A 138 -7.58 6.79 3.41
CA HIS A 138 -7.15 5.89 4.47
C HIS A 138 -6.16 6.62 5.39
N SER A 139 -6.65 7.60 6.14
CA SER A 139 -5.82 8.46 7.01
C SER A 139 -5.04 7.69 8.06
N GLU A 140 -5.60 6.59 8.59
CA GLU A 140 -4.90 5.68 9.52
C GLU A 140 -3.59 5.13 8.94
N SER A 141 -3.54 4.97 7.62
CA SER A 141 -2.35 4.52 6.88
C SER A 141 -1.66 5.64 6.10
N GLY A 142 -2.12 6.89 6.22
CA GLY A 142 -1.59 8.02 5.48
C GLY A 142 -1.66 7.85 3.96
N GLN A 143 -2.73 7.27 3.43
CA GLN A 143 -2.86 6.93 2.02
C GLN A 143 -4.17 7.40 1.43
N VAL A 144 -4.19 7.61 0.12
CA VAL A 144 -5.42 7.69 -0.67
C VAL A 144 -5.35 6.74 -1.85
N TYR A 145 -6.39 5.93 -2.00
CA TYR A 145 -6.64 5.15 -3.21
C TYR A 145 -7.47 5.99 -4.18
N ILE A 146 -7.10 6.00 -5.46
CA ILE A 146 -7.76 6.81 -6.49
C ILE A 146 -8.01 5.95 -7.72
N GLU A 147 -9.26 5.97 -8.21
CA GLU A 147 -9.62 5.53 -9.54
C GLU A 147 -9.64 6.75 -10.48
N TYR A 148 -8.91 6.67 -11.59
CA TYR A 148 -8.75 7.79 -12.52
C TYR A 148 -8.71 7.33 -13.96
N THR A 149 -8.83 8.29 -14.88
CA THR A 149 -8.78 8.06 -16.32
C THR A 149 -7.44 8.53 -16.88
N PRO A 150 -6.49 7.63 -17.20
CA PRO A 150 -5.13 8.01 -17.64
C PRO A 150 -5.07 8.85 -18.92
N GLN A 151 -6.12 8.78 -19.75
CA GLN A 151 -6.26 9.59 -20.97
C GLN A 151 -6.65 11.04 -20.68
N ILE A 152 -7.13 11.34 -19.46
CA ILE A 152 -7.58 12.68 -19.03
C ILE A 152 -6.57 13.32 -18.09
N ILE A 153 -5.97 12.55 -17.18
CA ILE A 153 -5.00 13.04 -16.20
C ILE A 153 -3.88 12.02 -15.98
N ALA A 154 -2.63 12.49 -15.99
CA ALA A 154 -1.48 11.65 -15.67
C ALA A 154 -1.25 11.59 -14.16
N TYR A 155 -0.60 10.52 -13.68
CA TYR A 155 -0.25 10.34 -12.27
C TYR A 155 0.49 11.56 -11.68
N LYS A 156 1.47 12.11 -12.40
CA LYS A 156 2.24 13.29 -11.95
C LYS A 156 1.38 14.54 -11.79
N ASP A 157 0.31 14.66 -12.58
CA ASP A 157 -0.62 15.79 -12.49
C ASP A 157 -1.57 15.63 -11.30
N LEU A 158 -1.97 14.39 -10.97
CA LEU A 158 -2.68 14.07 -9.72
C LEU A 158 -1.84 14.47 -8.51
N GLU A 159 -0.58 14.04 -8.44
CA GLU A 159 0.34 14.43 -7.38
C GLU A 159 0.49 15.95 -7.26
N SER A 160 0.63 16.61 -8.41
CA SER A 160 0.79 18.06 -8.47
C SER A 160 -0.46 18.81 -7.98
N ALA A 161 -1.66 18.32 -8.30
CA ALA A 161 -2.91 18.89 -7.81
C ALA A 161 -3.02 18.80 -6.28
N ILE A 162 -2.64 17.64 -5.72
CA ILE A 162 -2.63 17.43 -4.26
C ILE A 162 -1.56 18.29 -3.59
N LYS A 163 -0.33 18.31 -4.11
CA LYS A 163 0.79 19.10 -3.56
C LYS A 163 0.53 20.60 -3.55
N LYS A 164 -0.15 21.14 -4.59
CA LYS A 164 -0.53 22.57 -4.67
C LYS A 164 -1.42 23.02 -3.51
N GLU A 165 -2.13 22.09 -2.90
CA GLU A 165 -3.03 22.33 -1.78
C GLU A 165 -2.35 22.14 -0.43
N GLY A 166 -1.01 22.00 -0.41
CA GLY A 166 -0.20 21.96 0.80
C GLY A 166 -0.09 20.58 1.45
N PHE A 167 -0.41 19.51 0.72
CA PHE A 167 -0.17 18.14 1.16
C PHE A 167 1.26 17.70 0.83
N GLU A 168 1.90 17.01 1.78
CA GLU A 168 3.23 16.41 1.60
C GLU A 168 3.09 14.93 1.24
N LEU A 169 3.66 14.55 0.09
CA LEU A 169 3.64 13.18 -0.44
C LEU A 169 5.03 12.55 -0.29
N GLU A 170 5.07 11.22 -0.17
CA GLU A 170 6.31 10.41 -0.15
C GLU A 170 7.01 10.35 -1.53
#